data_AF-A0AAD4GYC5-F1
#
_entry.id   AF-A0AAD4GYC5-F1
#
_cell.length_a   1.000
_cell.length_b   1.000
_cell.length_c   1.000
_cell.angle_alpha   90.00
_cell.angle_beta   90.00
_cell.angle_gamma   90.00
#
_symmetry.space_group_name_H-M   'P 1'
#
loop_
_entity.id
_entity.type
_entity.pdbx_description
1 polymer ?
#
loop_
_entity_poly.entity_id
_entity_poly.type
_entity_poly.pdbx_seq_one_letter_code
_entity_poly.pdbx_strand_id
1 'polypeptide(L)'
;MDLTPKPQPETDATDRKRITDRRAQRNRRERIKAHIAHLEKTVSELTEASADRSDSGLLKKLEEKQLEITRLTDIIRQIHVLAGDSLASPSGGHAGRGRPPQRQIQPEVPTGGLASKAEPQPSQMHHVTLPSPYQRLVCGDGFENYFDIVNSSIAGVLGATDSIVSSAEDDDDLAIRAILHGWESAGAEYPGFDNGWKLLKALDQGLFYRAGPVERLAILRLMRSMLAWNRAASNHPERQIPSFMCPTPNLRDHLIVSGTAYVPEAAAAQFASEIQMHWSYEIRDACKYHTVKEKYQFSKEFNSAYYDINTWGVRADATLSSLLACGPVSIVDANAASSSLLDGVGSPLIGGDLY
;
A
#
# COMPACT_ATOMS: atom_id res chain seq x y z
N MET A 1 -51.73 -63.36 39.23
CA MET A 1 -51.88 -62.37 38.15
C MET A 1 -51.70 -61.02 38.80
N ASP A 2 -50.54 -60.39 38.64
CA ASP A 2 -50.33 -59.04 39.14
C ASP A 2 -49.75 -58.21 38.00
N LEU A 3 -50.60 -57.33 37.46
CA LEU A 3 -50.31 -56.42 36.35
C LEU A 3 -49.97 -55.07 36.97
N THR A 4 -48.69 -54.84 37.28
CA THR A 4 -48.19 -53.50 37.58
C THR A 4 -47.40 -52.96 36.39
N PRO A 5 -47.80 -51.82 35.79
CA PRO A 5 -47.10 -51.23 34.65
C PRO A 5 -45.76 -50.65 35.09
N LYS A 6 -44.68 -51.07 34.41
CA LYS A 6 -43.32 -50.58 34.64
C LYS A 6 -43.19 -49.14 34.09
N PRO A 7 -42.60 -48.18 34.82
CA PRO A 7 -42.65 -46.77 34.47
C PRO A 7 -41.76 -46.47 33.25
N GLN A 8 -42.23 -45.62 32.32
CA GLN A 8 -41.44 -45.06 31.21
C GLN A 8 -41.07 -43.59 31.47
N PRO A 9 -40.04 -43.29 32.29
CA PRO A 9 -39.62 -41.91 32.55
C PRO A 9 -38.61 -41.35 31.53
N GLU A 10 -37.91 -42.21 30.77
CA GLU A 10 -36.80 -41.74 29.90
C GLU A 10 -37.26 -41.14 28.57
N THR A 11 -38.33 -41.65 27.96
CA THR A 11 -38.83 -41.16 26.66
C THR A 11 -39.47 -39.78 26.78
N ASP A 12 -40.27 -39.55 27.82
CA ASP A 12 -40.95 -38.28 28.08
C ASP A 12 -39.98 -37.12 28.32
N ALA A 13 -38.86 -37.37 29.02
CA ALA A 13 -37.83 -36.37 29.26
C ALA A 13 -37.11 -35.99 27.95
N THR A 14 -36.83 -36.96 27.08
CA THR A 14 -36.21 -36.71 25.77
C THR A 14 -37.13 -35.95 24.83
N ASP A 15 -38.43 -36.23 24.84
CA ASP A 15 -39.40 -35.52 23.99
C ASP A 15 -39.67 -34.09 24.47
N ARG A 16 -39.72 -33.85 25.78
CA ARG A 16 -39.77 -32.48 26.34
C ARG A 16 -38.55 -31.65 25.95
N LYS A 17 -37.36 -32.27 25.92
CA LYS A 17 -36.12 -31.62 25.47
C LYS A 17 -36.18 -31.26 23.98
N ARG A 18 -36.67 -32.16 23.13
CA ARG A 18 -36.85 -31.91 21.68
C ARG A 18 -37.85 -30.80 21.39
N ILE A 19 -38.95 -30.72 22.14
CA ILE A 19 -39.96 -29.67 21.97
C ILE A 19 -39.39 -28.30 22.35
N THR A 20 -38.63 -28.24 23.45
CA THR A 20 -37.99 -27.00 23.92
C THR A 20 -36.95 -26.51 22.92
N ASP A 21 -36.13 -27.40 22.39
CA ASP A 21 -35.12 -27.08 21.39
C ASP A 21 -35.73 -26.56 20.08
N ARG A 22 -36.81 -27.20 19.59
CA ARG A 22 -37.57 -26.71 18.43
C ARG A 22 -38.15 -25.32 18.65
N ARG A 23 -38.63 -25.01 19.86
CA ARG A 23 -39.15 -23.68 20.21
C ARG A 23 -38.03 -22.64 20.26
N ALA A 24 -36.89 -22.97 20.85
CA ALA A 24 -35.72 -22.10 20.87
C ALA A 24 -35.22 -21.80 19.45
N GLN A 25 -35.20 -22.80 18.57
CA GLN A 25 -34.78 -22.63 17.19
C GLN A 25 -35.76 -21.75 16.39
N ARG A 26 -37.08 -21.91 16.59
CA ARG A 26 -38.09 -21.02 15.98
C ARG A 26 -37.93 -19.58 16.45
N ASN A 27 -37.82 -19.36 17.76
CA ASN A 27 -37.60 -18.02 18.31
C ASN A 27 -36.31 -17.39 17.77
N ARG A 28 -35.22 -18.16 17.60
CA ARG A 28 -33.98 -17.66 16.99
C ARG A 28 -34.19 -17.27 15.54
N ARG A 29 -34.91 -18.07 14.75
CA ARG A 29 -35.23 -17.77 13.35
C ARG A 29 -36.11 -16.53 13.22
N GLU A 30 -37.10 -16.35 14.09
CA GLU A 30 -37.97 -15.17 14.12
C GLU A 30 -37.19 -13.90 14.45
N ARG A 31 -36.27 -13.95 15.43
CA ARG A 31 -35.37 -12.83 15.74
C ARG A 31 -34.48 -12.45 14.56
N ILE A 32 -33.90 -13.45 13.89
CA ILE A 32 -33.07 -13.21 12.70
C ILE A 32 -33.90 -12.59 11.58
N LYS A 33 -35.11 -13.11 11.32
CA LYS A 33 -36.01 -12.56 10.30
C LYS A 33 -36.42 -11.12 10.61
N ALA A 34 -36.74 -10.80 11.86
CA ALA A 34 -37.06 -9.44 12.29
C ALA A 34 -35.86 -8.49 12.14
N HIS A 35 -34.66 -8.97 12.47
CA HIS A 35 -33.44 -8.18 12.30
C HIS A 35 -33.11 -7.92 10.83
N ILE A 36 -33.26 -8.94 9.97
CA ILE A 36 -33.11 -8.78 8.51
C ILE A 36 -34.08 -7.74 7.99
N ALA A 37 -35.37 -7.83 8.33
CA ALA A 37 -36.38 -6.86 7.89
C ALA A 37 -36.06 -5.43 8.38
N HIS A 38 -35.54 -5.27 9.59
CA HIS A 38 -35.08 -3.98 10.10
C HIS A 38 -33.89 -3.44 9.28
N LEU A 39 -32.88 -4.29 9.02
CA LEU A 39 -31.72 -3.90 8.22
C LEU A 39 -32.10 -3.52 6.79
N GLU A 40 -32.98 -4.30 6.15
CA GLU A 40 -33.53 -4.00 4.81
C GLU A 40 -34.23 -2.63 4.80
N LYS A 41 -35.03 -2.34 5.83
CA LYS A 41 -35.70 -1.04 5.97
C LYS A 41 -34.69 0.10 6.13
N THR A 42 -33.71 -0.04 7.02
CA THR A 42 -32.69 0.99 7.26
C THR A 42 -31.84 1.23 6.02
N VAL A 43 -31.49 0.19 5.26
CA VAL A 43 -30.77 0.32 3.99
C VAL A 43 -31.61 1.08 2.97
N SER A 44 -32.91 0.80 2.86
CA SER A 44 -33.82 1.56 1.97
C SER A 44 -33.84 3.04 2.35
N GLU A 45 -34.07 3.35 3.63
CA GLU A 45 -34.12 4.72 4.15
C GLU A 45 -32.81 5.49 3.92
N LEU A 46 -31.65 4.84 4.13
CA LEU A 46 -30.34 5.45 3.89
C LEU A 46 -30.05 5.65 2.39
N THR A 47 -30.50 4.72 1.55
CA THR A 47 -30.30 4.80 0.09
C THR A 47 -31.11 5.94 -0.50
N GLU A 48 -32.38 6.08 -0.10
CA GLU A 48 -33.24 7.20 -0.49
C GLU A 48 -32.66 8.55 -0.03
N ALA A 49 -32.21 8.64 1.23
CA ALA A 49 -31.59 9.87 1.75
C ALA A 49 -30.24 10.22 1.09
N SER A 50 -29.47 9.21 0.65
CA SER A 50 -28.19 9.38 -0.01
C SER A 50 -28.33 9.81 -1.47
N ALA A 51 -29.31 9.26 -2.19
CA ALA A 51 -29.59 9.60 -3.58
C ALA A 51 -29.99 11.08 -3.71
N ASP A 52 -30.93 11.56 -2.90
CA ASP A 52 -31.41 12.94 -2.95
C ASP A 52 -30.33 13.99 -2.62
N ARG A 53 -29.45 13.68 -1.66
CA ARG A 53 -28.38 14.59 -1.24
C ARG A 53 -27.22 14.61 -2.23
N SER A 54 -26.85 13.45 -2.77
CA SER A 54 -25.71 13.32 -3.68
C SER A 54 -26.02 13.90 -5.06
N ASP A 55 -27.18 13.58 -5.64
CA ASP A 55 -27.58 14.12 -6.95
C ASP A 55 -27.77 15.63 -6.92
N SER A 56 -28.37 16.18 -5.85
CA SER A 56 -28.50 17.63 -5.68
C SER A 56 -27.15 18.34 -5.56
N GLY A 57 -26.20 17.75 -4.83
CA GLY A 57 -24.85 18.28 -4.67
C GLY A 57 -24.03 18.21 -5.96
N LEU A 58 -24.15 17.12 -6.72
CA LEU A 58 -23.46 16.93 -8.00
C LEU A 58 -24.03 17.85 -9.08
N LEU A 59 -25.35 18.04 -9.16
CA LEU A 59 -25.98 18.96 -10.11
C LEU A 59 -25.53 20.42 -9.87
N LYS A 60 -25.44 20.86 -8.61
CA LYS A 60 -24.90 22.19 -8.28
C LYS A 60 -23.44 22.35 -8.70
N LYS A 61 -22.60 21.34 -8.42
CA LYS A 61 -21.19 21.36 -8.84
C LYS A 61 -21.05 21.34 -10.36
N LEU A 62 -21.92 20.62 -11.07
CA LEU A 62 -21.96 20.58 -12.53
C LEU A 62 -22.31 21.96 -13.11
N GLU A 63 -23.32 22.63 -12.56
CA GLU A 63 -23.73 23.98 -12.95
C GLU A 63 -22.61 25.00 -12.71
N GLU A 64 -21.97 24.95 -11.55
CA GLU A 64 -20.84 25.81 -11.19
C GLU A 64 -19.66 25.62 -12.15
N LYS A 65 -19.31 24.37 -12.47
CA LYS A 65 -18.25 24.06 -13.44
C LYS A 65 -18.61 24.50 -14.85
N GLN A 66 -19.87 24.36 -15.27
CA GLN A 66 -20.32 24.81 -16.59
C GLN A 66 -20.26 26.34 -16.72
N LEU A 67 -20.56 27.07 -15.65
CA LEU A 67 -20.46 28.52 -15.60
C LEU A 67 -19.00 28.97 -15.69
N GLU A 68 -18.09 28.29 -14.99
CA GLU A 68 -16.65 28.59 -15.03
C GLU A 68 -16.04 28.30 -16.42
N ILE A 69 -16.42 27.20 -17.07
CA ILE A 69 -16.00 26.92 -18.46
C ILE A 69 -16.44 28.05 -19.39
N THR A 70 -17.68 28.53 -19.24
CA THR A 70 -18.23 29.61 -20.06
C THR A 70 -17.46 30.92 -19.83
N ARG A 71 -17.15 31.24 -18.56
CA ARG A 71 -16.36 32.40 -18.18
C ARG A 71 -14.94 32.35 -18.76
N LEU A 72 -14.24 31.22 -18.57
CA LEU A 72 -12.88 31.05 -19.09
C LEU A 72 -12.85 31.13 -20.61
N THR A 73 -13.85 30.58 -21.29
CA THR A 73 -14.00 30.68 -22.74
C THR A 73 -14.15 32.14 -23.18
N ASP A 74 -14.94 32.95 -22.47
CA ASP A 74 -15.08 34.37 -22.81
C ASP A 74 -13.80 35.18 -22.51
N ILE A 75 -13.08 34.87 -21.41
CA ILE A 75 -11.78 35.48 -21.12
C ILE A 75 -10.76 35.15 -22.22
N ILE A 76 -10.69 33.89 -22.65
CA ILE A 76 -9.80 33.47 -23.75
C ILE A 76 -10.18 34.20 -25.04
N ARG A 77 -11.48 34.34 -25.34
CA ARG A 77 -11.97 35.08 -26.50
C ARG A 77 -11.55 36.56 -26.44
N GLN A 78 -11.67 37.19 -25.27
CA GLN A 78 -11.24 38.57 -25.04
C GLN A 78 -9.73 38.74 -25.21
N ILE A 79 -8.92 37.81 -24.68
CA ILE A 79 -7.47 37.79 -24.87
C ILE A 79 -7.13 37.63 -26.35
N HIS A 80 -7.85 36.77 -27.09
CA HIS A 80 -7.62 36.57 -28.52
C HIS A 80 -7.91 37.83 -29.34
N VAL A 81 -8.94 38.60 -28.95
CA VAL A 81 -9.25 39.90 -29.57
C VAL A 81 -8.17 40.95 -29.24
N LEU A 82 -7.64 40.95 -28.02
CA LEU A 82 -6.60 41.89 -27.59
C LEU A 82 -5.20 41.54 -28.14
N ALA A 83 -4.90 40.26 -28.31
CA ALA A 83 -3.62 39.77 -28.83
C ALA A 83 -3.58 39.71 -30.37
N GLY A 84 -4.74 39.68 -31.03
CA GLY A 84 -4.85 39.63 -32.50
C GLY A 84 -4.42 40.89 -33.25
N ASP A 85 -4.15 42.00 -32.55
CA ASP A 85 -3.77 43.28 -33.16
C ASP A 85 -2.26 43.59 -33.10
N SER A 86 -1.45 42.64 -32.63
CA SER A 86 0.01 42.78 -32.57
C SER A 86 0.71 41.50 -33.02
N LEU A 87 0.90 41.36 -34.33
CA LEU A 87 2.12 40.86 -35.00
C LEU A 87 1.79 40.41 -36.43
N ALA A 88 2.01 41.30 -37.40
CA ALA A 88 2.11 40.95 -38.82
C ALA A 88 3.55 41.22 -39.33
N SER A 89 4.33 40.12 -39.38
CA SER A 89 5.26 39.75 -40.48
C SER A 89 6.70 40.37 -40.57
N PRO A 90 7.64 39.83 -41.40
CA PRO A 90 8.60 38.76 -41.01
C PRO A 90 10.06 38.95 -41.54
N SER A 91 11.01 38.10 -41.12
CA SER A 91 12.02 37.39 -41.98
C SER A 91 13.40 37.17 -41.34
N GLY A 92 14.00 36.01 -41.65
CA GLY A 92 15.44 35.87 -41.91
C GLY A 92 16.18 34.86 -41.03
N GLY A 93 16.33 33.62 -41.52
CA GLY A 93 17.14 32.58 -40.86
C GLY A 93 18.62 32.61 -41.25
N HIS A 94 19.45 31.83 -40.55
CA HIS A 94 20.61 31.13 -41.12
C HIS A 94 21.17 30.06 -40.17
N ALA A 95 21.57 28.94 -40.77
CA ALA A 95 22.14 27.76 -40.14
C ALA A 95 23.68 27.85 -40.07
N GLY A 96 24.31 27.13 -39.13
CA GLY A 96 25.77 26.99 -39.09
C GLY A 96 26.27 25.99 -38.04
N ARG A 97 26.69 24.81 -38.52
CA ARG A 97 27.41 23.74 -37.80
C ARG A 97 28.80 24.17 -37.31
N GLY A 98 29.29 23.57 -36.21
CA GLY A 98 30.73 23.38 -35.96
C GLY A 98 31.12 23.09 -34.49
N ARG A 99 31.77 21.95 -34.25
CA ARG A 99 32.42 21.46 -33.01
C ARG A 99 33.66 20.62 -33.48
N PRO A 100 34.70 20.23 -32.69
CA PRO A 100 35.33 20.65 -31.39
C PRO A 100 36.89 20.80 -31.57
N PRO A 101 37.80 20.38 -30.64
CA PRO A 101 37.95 20.55 -29.17
C PRO A 101 39.32 21.13 -28.75
N GLN A 102 39.48 21.53 -27.49
CA GLN A 102 40.81 21.52 -26.85
C GLN A 102 40.79 21.07 -25.39
N ARG A 103 41.62 20.05 -25.12
CA ARG A 103 42.04 19.51 -23.80
C ARG A 103 42.86 20.54 -23.03
N GLN A 104 42.91 20.37 -21.70
CA GLN A 104 44.06 20.43 -20.76
C GLN A 104 43.51 20.75 -19.35
N ILE A 105 44.03 20.38 -18.19
CA ILE A 105 45.07 19.49 -17.65
C ILE A 105 44.73 19.43 -16.12
N GLN A 106 44.90 18.27 -15.46
CA GLN A 106 44.88 18.13 -13.99
C GLN A 106 46.16 18.70 -13.34
N PRO A 107 46.16 18.92 -12.02
CA PRO A 107 47.19 18.26 -11.23
C PRO A 107 46.67 17.61 -9.93
N GLU A 108 47.08 16.36 -9.68
CA GLU A 108 47.34 15.82 -8.32
C GLU A 108 48.60 16.51 -7.74
N VAL A 109 48.91 16.53 -6.43
CA VAL A 109 49.39 15.47 -5.49
C VAL A 109 49.43 16.11 -4.05
N PRO A 110 49.83 15.47 -2.92
CA PRO A 110 49.20 14.40 -2.13
C PRO A 110 49.13 14.63 -0.57
N THR A 111 48.52 13.65 0.11
CA THR A 111 48.72 13.10 1.48
C THR A 111 48.85 14.00 2.72
N GLY A 112 47.93 13.77 3.69
CA GLY A 112 48.15 14.05 5.11
C GLY A 112 46.97 13.58 5.96
N GLY A 113 47.07 12.38 6.53
CA GLY A 113 46.03 11.78 7.37
C GLY A 113 46.03 12.33 8.79
N LEU A 114 44.83 12.56 9.34
CA LEU A 114 44.55 12.51 10.77
C LEU A 114 43.12 12.01 10.98
N ALA A 115 43.01 10.92 11.74
CA ALA A 115 41.77 10.28 12.11
C ALA A 115 40.96 11.19 13.04
N SER A 116 39.70 11.44 12.68
CA SER A 116 38.68 11.97 13.58
C SER A 116 37.47 11.05 13.61
N LYS A 117 37.06 10.78 14.84
CA LYS A 117 36.00 9.91 15.35
C LYS A 117 34.66 10.23 14.65
N ALA A 118 34.12 9.27 13.91
CA ALA A 118 32.84 9.42 13.21
C ALA A 118 31.66 9.12 14.13
N GLU A 119 30.83 10.14 14.35
CA GLU A 119 29.45 10.06 14.82
C GLU A 119 28.54 9.70 13.61
N PRO A 120 27.48 8.89 13.78
CA PRO A 120 26.79 8.29 12.64
C PRO A 120 25.95 9.32 11.86
N GLN A 121 26.36 9.58 10.62
CA GLN A 121 25.56 10.31 9.63
C GLN A 121 24.53 9.40 8.95
N PRO A 122 23.38 9.94 8.50
CA PRO A 122 22.28 9.18 7.94
C PRO A 122 22.68 8.44 6.66
N SER A 123 22.26 7.18 6.59
CA SER A 123 22.54 6.19 5.55
C SER A 123 22.45 6.76 4.13
N GLN A 124 23.58 6.77 3.42
CA GLN A 124 23.62 7.01 1.99
C GLN A 124 22.82 5.91 1.26
N MET A 125 21.94 6.31 0.35
CA MET A 125 21.19 5.39 -0.51
C MET A 125 22.17 4.53 -1.30
N HIS A 126 22.29 3.25 -0.93
CA HIS A 126 22.85 2.25 -1.82
C HIS A 126 21.92 2.14 -3.03
N HIS A 127 22.42 2.42 -4.22
CA HIS A 127 21.68 2.24 -5.46
C HIS A 127 21.38 0.73 -5.63
N VAL A 128 20.19 0.29 -5.20
CA VAL A 128 19.78 -1.11 -5.30
C VAL A 128 19.54 -1.43 -6.77
N THR A 129 20.30 -2.36 -7.33
CA THR A 129 20.08 -2.89 -8.68
C THR A 129 19.42 -4.25 -8.58
N LEU A 130 18.14 -4.32 -8.97
CA LEU A 130 17.38 -5.57 -8.99
C LEU A 130 17.58 -6.34 -10.32
N PRO A 131 17.57 -7.68 -10.30
CA PRO A 131 17.68 -8.49 -11.50
C PRO A 131 16.38 -8.52 -12.32
N SER A 132 16.49 -8.94 -13.58
CA SER A 132 15.32 -9.21 -14.44
C SER A 132 14.41 -10.29 -13.84
N PRO A 133 13.07 -10.15 -13.91
CA PRO A 133 12.28 -9.08 -14.54
C PRO A 133 11.89 -7.92 -13.60
N TYR A 134 12.53 -7.82 -12.43
CA TYR A 134 12.10 -6.96 -11.33
C TYR A 134 12.80 -5.60 -11.26
N GLN A 135 13.50 -5.16 -12.31
CA GLN A 135 14.24 -3.90 -12.31
C GLN A 135 13.35 -2.70 -11.95
N ARG A 136 12.08 -2.74 -12.37
CA ARG A 136 11.10 -1.67 -12.14
C ARG A 136 10.48 -1.67 -10.75
N LEU A 137 10.79 -2.66 -9.90
CA LEU A 137 10.32 -2.69 -8.52
C LEU A 137 11.18 -1.82 -7.58
N VAL A 138 12.26 -1.20 -8.08
CA VAL A 138 12.98 -0.17 -7.33
C VAL A 138 12.09 1.07 -7.27
N CYS A 139 11.43 1.29 -6.14
CA CYS A 139 10.56 2.44 -5.92
C CYS A 139 11.44 3.68 -5.70
N GLY A 140 11.35 4.66 -6.59
CA GLY A 140 12.00 5.96 -6.48
C GLY A 140 11.02 7.07 -6.14
N ASP A 141 11.23 8.21 -6.78
CA ASP A 141 10.42 9.44 -6.69
C ASP A 141 9.68 9.74 -8.00
N GLY A 142 9.54 8.74 -8.87
CA GLY A 142 8.90 8.87 -10.17
C GLY A 142 7.38 9.02 -10.13
N PHE A 143 6.82 9.36 -11.29
CA PHE A 143 5.37 9.44 -11.54
C PHE A 143 4.81 8.15 -12.16
N GLU A 144 5.52 7.03 -12.08
CA GLU A 144 4.97 5.77 -12.57
C GLU A 144 3.90 5.24 -11.62
N ASN A 145 2.89 4.54 -12.15
CA ASN A 145 1.92 3.86 -11.32
C ASN A 145 2.56 2.63 -10.69
N TYR A 146 3.10 2.79 -9.48
CA TYR A 146 3.86 1.74 -8.82
C TYR A 146 2.99 0.50 -8.54
N PHE A 147 1.70 0.69 -8.25
CA PHE A 147 0.77 -0.42 -8.05
C PHE A 147 0.58 -1.25 -9.31
N ASP A 148 0.54 -0.64 -10.50
CA ASP A 148 0.46 -1.38 -11.76
C ASP A 148 1.72 -2.23 -12.00
N ILE A 149 2.90 -1.72 -11.63
CA ILE A 149 4.16 -2.45 -11.74
C ILE A 149 4.16 -3.66 -10.80
N VAL A 150 3.74 -3.48 -9.54
CA VAL A 150 3.62 -4.57 -8.56
C VAL A 150 2.58 -5.59 -9.03
N ASN A 151 1.40 -5.16 -9.46
CA ASN A 151 0.33 -6.02 -9.94
C ASN A 151 0.75 -6.83 -11.17
N SER A 152 1.45 -6.21 -12.11
CA SER A 152 2.00 -6.89 -13.30
C SER A 152 3.02 -7.95 -12.90
N SER A 153 3.86 -7.66 -11.91
CA SER A 153 4.85 -8.61 -11.37
C SER A 153 4.19 -9.79 -10.65
N ILE A 154 3.15 -9.52 -9.84
CA ILE A 154 2.33 -10.55 -9.19
C ILE A 154 1.65 -11.44 -10.24
N ALA A 155 1.02 -10.84 -11.26
CA ALA A 155 0.37 -11.57 -12.34
C ALA A 155 1.36 -12.47 -13.10
N GLY A 156 2.58 -11.98 -13.36
CA GLY A 156 3.65 -12.77 -13.96
C GLY A 156 4.03 -14.00 -13.12
N VAL A 157 4.16 -13.84 -11.80
CA VAL A 157 4.43 -14.97 -10.88
C VAL A 157 3.27 -15.95 -10.83
N LEU A 158 2.02 -15.47 -10.75
CA LEU A 158 0.84 -16.34 -10.70
C LEU A 158 0.63 -17.10 -12.03
N GLY A 159 0.98 -16.48 -13.17
CA GLY A 159 0.88 -17.10 -14.49
C GLY A 159 1.97 -18.13 -14.82
N ALA A 160 3.14 -18.06 -14.19
CA ALA A 160 4.24 -19.01 -14.41
C ALA A 160 4.03 -20.33 -13.65
N THR A 161 4.21 -21.48 -14.32
CA THR A 161 4.14 -22.84 -13.72
C THR A 161 5.13 -22.99 -12.55
N ASP A 162 4.73 -23.67 -11.47
CA ASP A 162 5.55 -23.97 -10.28
C ASP A 162 6.22 -22.77 -9.58
N SER A 163 5.54 -21.63 -9.44
CA SER A 163 6.18 -20.46 -8.82
C SER A 163 6.15 -20.40 -7.28
N ILE A 164 5.45 -21.32 -6.62
CA ILE A 164 5.33 -21.40 -5.15
C ILE A 164 5.49 -22.87 -4.77
N VAL A 165 6.69 -23.23 -4.28
CA VAL A 165 7.07 -24.64 -4.11
C VAL A 165 7.46 -24.98 -2.67
N SER A 166 7.93 -24.00 -1.89
CA SER A 166 8.30 -24.21 -0.48
C SER A 166 7.10 -24.59 0.41
N SER A 167 7.37 -25.17 1.59
CA SER A 167 6.36 -25.41 2.63
C SER A 167 6.07 -24.15 3.46
N ALA A 168 5.01 -24.17 4.28
CA ALA A 168 4.72 -23.04 5.19
C ALA A 168 5.83 -22.85 6.24
N GLU A 169 6.43 -23.94 6.72
CA GLU A 169 7.56 -23.90 7.66
C GLU A 169 8.83 -23.31 7.00
N ASP A 170 9.10 -23.67 5.74
CA ASP A 170 10.20 -23.07 4.99
C ASP A 170 9.95 -21.59 4.68
N ASP A 171 8.70 -21.22 4.41
CA ASP A 171 8.32 -19.82 4.18
C ASP A 171 8.57 -18.96 5.43
N ASP A 172 8.20 -19.47 6.60
CA ASP A 172 8.44 -18.78 7.88
C ASP A 172 9.95 -18.64 8.16
N ASP A 173 10.74 -19.71 8.03
CA ASP A 173 12.20 -19.63 8.23
C ASP A 173 12.84 -18.63 7.27
N LEU A 174 12.50 -18.72 5.98
CA LEU A 174 13.11 -17.89 4.94
C LEU A 174 12.77 -16.40 5.16
N ALA A 175 11.52 -16.06 5.50
CA ALA A 175 11.14 -14.70 5.85
C ALA A 175 11.97 -14.17 7.03
N ILE A 176 12.07 -14.95 8.10
CA ILE A 176 12.78 -14.56 9.33
C ILE A 176 14.28 -14.42 9.05
N ARG A 177 14.86 -15.41 8.37
CA ARG A 177 16.28 -15.42 8.04
C ARG A 177 16.66 -14.27 7.12
N ALA A 178 15.83 -13.96 6.12
CA ALA A 178 16.06 -12.83 5.22
C ALA A 178 16.08 -11.48 5.94
N ILE A 179 15.21 -11.27 6.94
CA ILE A 179 15.14 -10.00 7.67
C ILE A 179 16.20 -9.91 8.77
N LEU A 180 16.43 -10.98 9.54
CA LEU A 180 17.37 -10.95 10.67
C LEU A 180 18.83 -11.08 10.23
N HIS A 181 19.10 -11.92 9.23
CA HIS A 181 20.45 -12.28 8.79
C HIS A 181 20.77 -11.82 7.37
N GLY A 182 19.80 -11.21 6.69
CA GLY A 182 19.94 -10.73 5.32
C GLY A 182 19.60 -11.78 4.26
N TRP A 183 19.21 -11.30 3.08
CA TRP A 183 18.82 -12.14 1.94
C TRP A 183 19.92 -13.07 1.44
N GLU A 184 21.20 -12.76 1.66
CA GLU A 184 22.32 -13.61 1.27
C GLU A 184 22.41 -14.84 2.20
N SER A 185 22.17 -14.68 3.50
CA SER A 185 22.07 -15.80 4.44
C SER A 185 20.89 -16.71 4.11
N ALA A 186 19.73 -16.12 3.76
CA ALA A 186 18.57 -16.88 3.31
C ALA A 186 18.84 -17.66 2.00
N GLY A 187 19.59 -17.06 1.06
CA GLY A 187 19.95 -17.71 -0.20
C GLY A 187 20.97 -18.83 -0.04
N ALA A 188 21.83 -18.77 0.98
CA ALA A 188 22.75 -19.85 1.32
C ALA A 188 22.02 -21.08 1.87
N GLU A 189 20.99 -20.88 2.71
CA GLU A 189 20.15 -21.95 3.25
C GLU A 189 19.20 -22.55 2.20
N TYR A 190 18.63 -21.68 1.34
CA TYR A 190 17.68 -22.07 0.31
C TYR A 190 18.21 -21.70 -1.10
N PRO A 191 19.11 -22.52 -1.68
CA PRO A 191 19.63 -22.27 -3.02
C PRO A 191 18.52 -22.32 -4.07
N GLY A 192 18.24 -21.18 -4.71
CA GLY A 192 17.26 -21.09 -5.79
C GLY A 192 15.86 -20.76 -5.31
N PHE A 193 15.66 -19.53 -4.84
CA PHE A 193 14.33 -18.98 -4.55
C PHE A 193 13.33 -19.25 -5.68
N ASP A 194 12.13 -19.69 -5.32
CA ASP A 194 11.02 -19.75 -6.27
C ASP A 194 10.60 -18.34 -6.72
N ASN A 195 9.79 -18.24 -7.78
CA ASN A 195 9.49 -16.92 -8.35
C ASN A 195 8.69 -16.04 -7.38
N GLY A 196 7.93 -16.64 -6.46
CA GLY A 196 7.30 -15.90 -5.37
C GLY A 196 8.34 -15.26 -4.45
N TRP A 197 9.33 -16.01 -3.99
CA TRP A 197 10.40 -15.49 -3.14
C TRP A 197 11.34 -14.51 -3.85
N LYS A 198 11.57 -14.68 -5.17
CA LYS A 198 12.30 -13.68 -5.97
C LYS A 198 11.56 -12.35 -6.04
N LEU A 199 10.24 -12.38 -6.25
CA LEU A 199 9.39 -11.19 -6.22
C LEU A 199 9.42 -10.53 -4.83
N LEU A 200 9.29 -11.31 -3.77
CA LEU A 200 9.30 -10.79 -2.40
C LEU A 200 10.65 -10.18 -2.01
N LYS A 201 11.78 -10.80 -2.42
CA LYS A 201 13.11 -10.20 -2.29
C LYS A 201 13.19 -8.85 -3.00
N ALA A 202 12.70 -8.77 -4.23
CA ALA A 202 12.70 -7.54 -5.01
C ALA A 202 11.84 -6.42 -4.38
N LEU A 203 10.65 -6.75 -3.89
CA LEU A 203 9.77 -5.79 -3.20
C LEU A 203 10.35 -5.31 -1.88
N ASP A 204 10.95 -6.21 -1.11
CA ASP A 204 11.60 -5.85 0.14
C ASP A 204 12.77 -4.90 -0.09
N GLN A 205 13.65 -5.22 -1.05
CA GLN A 205 14.81 -4.39 -1.37
C GLN A 205 14.46 -3.09 -2.11
N GLY A 206 13.36 -3.06 -2.87
CA GLY A 206 12.95 -1.92 -3.69
C GLY A 206 11.96 -0.95 -3.01
N LEU A 207 11.11 -1.45 -2.12
CA LEU A 207 10.04 -0.68 -1.47
C LEU A 207 10.11 -0.77 0.06
N PHE A 208 9.99 -1.97 0.61
CA PHE A 208 9.77 -2.17 2.06
C PHE A 208 11.03 -2.06 2.92
N TYR A 209 12.22 -1.83 2.34
CA TYR A 209 13.41 -1.46 3.11
C TYR A 209 13.18 -0.20 3.96
N ARG A 210 12.18 0.61 3.60
CA ARG A 210 11.72 1.80 4.32
C ARG A 210 10.90 1.48 5.58
N ALA A 211 10.35 0.27 5.67
CA ALA A 211 9.57 -0.18 6.82
C ALA A 211 10.49 -0.76 7.91
N GLY A 212 9.98 -0.81 9.13
CA GLY A 212 10.68 -1.45 10.25
C GLY A 212 10.83 -2.97 10.04
N PRO A 213 11.79 -3.62 10.73
CA PRO A 213 12.05 -5.04 10.54
C PRO A 213 10.85 -5.93 10.91
N VAL A 214 10.05 -5.51 11.89
CA VAL A 214 8.85 -6.25 12.33
C VAL A 214 7.76 -6.18 11.26
N GLU A 215 7.54 -5.01 10.69
CA GLU A 215 6.63 -4.78 9.58
C GLU A 215 7.05 -5.58 8.36
N ARG A 216 8.35 -5.56 8.02
CA ARG A 216 8.89 -6.34 6.91
C ARG A 216 8.63 -7.84 7.06
N LEU A 217 8.81 -8.40 8.27
CA LEU A 217 8.43 -9.80 8.56
C LEU A 217 6.94 -10.06 8.27
N ALA A 218 6.08 -9.18 8.76
CA ALA A 218 4.63 -9.31 8.62
C ALA A 218 4.19 -9.17 7.15
N ILE A 219 4.74 -8.19 6.43
CA ILE A 219 4.46 -7.93 5.01
C ILE A 219 4.93 -9.11 4.15
N LEU A 220 6.14 -9.62 4.35
CA LEU A 220 6.65 -10.78 3.61
C LEU A 220 5.77 -12.01 3.82
N ARG A 221 5.38 -12.31 5.06
CA ARG A 221 4.48 -13.42 5.39
C ARG A 221 3.10 -13.25 4.76
N LEU A 222 2.55 -12.04 4.83
CA LEU A 222 1.25 -11.71 4.26
C LEU A 222 1.26 -11.89 2.74
N MET A 223 2.22 -11.27 2.06
CA MET A 223 2.32 -11.35 0.60
C MET A 223 2.60 -12.78 0.13
N ARG A 224 3.44 -13.53 0.84
CA ARG A 224 3.65 -14.96 0.55
C ARG A 224 2.36 -15.77 0.67
N SER A 225 1.60 -15.54 1.74
CA SER A 225 0.32 -16.20 1.97
C SER A 225 -0.71 -15.83 0.89
N MET A 226 -0.78 -14.57 0.46
CA MET A 226 -1.65 -14.11 -0.63
C MET A 226 -1.28 -14.73 -1.97
N LEU A 227 0.00 -14.84 -2.28
CA LEU A 227 0.47 -15.51 -3.50
C LEU A 227 0.07 -16.99 -3.49
N ALA A 228 0.26 -17.67 -2.35
CA ALA A 228 -0.12 -19.08 -2.20
C ALA A 228 -1.64 -19.29 -2.30
N TRP A 229 -2.42 -18.43 -1.66
CA TRP A 229 -3.89 -18.45 -1.67
C TRP A 229 -4.47 -18.31 -3.08
N ASN A 230 -3.92 -17.40 -3.90
CA ASN A 230 -4.41 -17.18 -5.26
C ASN A 230 -4.19 -18.37 -6.20
N ARG A 231 -3.22 -19.26 -5.90
CA ARG A 231 -2.95 -20.46 -6.73
C ARG A 231 -3.78 -21.66 -6.31
N ALA A 232 -4.00 -21.80 -5.01
CA ALA A 232 -4.67 -22.95 -4.45
C ALA A 232 -5.82 -22.41 -3.60
N ALA A 233 -7.04 -22.47 -4.15
CA ALA A 233 -8.29 -22.15 -3.44
C ALA A 233 -8.61 -23.14 -2.30
N SER A 234 -7.58 -23.78 -1.75
CA SER A 234 -7.64 -24.80 -0.72
C SER A 234 -7.35 -24.19 0.65
N ASN A 235 -8.16 -24.61 1.61
CA ASN A 235 -8.00 -24.37 3.04
C ASN A 235 -6.64 -24.93 3.52
N HIS A 236 -5.54 -24.21 3.31
CA HIS A 236 -4.25 -24.54 3.91
C HIS A 236 -4.22 -23.89 5.30
N PRO A 237 -4.45 -24.64 6.39
CA PRO A 237 -4.46 -24.07 7.73
C PRO A 237 -3.11 -23.44 8.12
N GLU A 238 -2.04 -23.82 7.44
CA GLU A 238 -0.67 -23.36 7.70
C GLU A 238 -0.35 -21.99 7.08
N ARG A 239 -1.12 -21.53 6.09
CA ARG A 239 -0.93 -20.23 5.40
C ARG A 239 -2.14 -19.32 5.55
N GLN A 240 -2.59 -19.14 6.79
CA GLN A 240 -3.75 -18.31 7.06
C GLN A 240 -3.43 -16.83 6.88
N ILE A 241 -4.15 -16.19 5.97
CA ILE A 241 -4.19 -14.74 5.84
C ILE A 241 -5.12 -14.19 6.93
N PRO A 242 -4.73 -13.14 7.68
CA PRO A 242 -5.66 -12.49 8.60
C PRO A 242 -6.94 -12.09 7.87
N SER A 243 -8.11 -12.41 8.44
CA SER A 243 -9.39 -12.27 7.72
C SER A 243 -9.67 -10.86 7.23
N PHE A 244 -9.18 -9.84 7.94
CA PHE A 244 -9.29 -8.43 7.58
C PHE A 244 -8.34 -8.00 6.45
N MET A 245 -7.33 -8.81 6.13
CA MET A 245 -6.39 -8.60 5.01
C MET A 245 -6.72 -9.48 3.80
N CYS A 246 -7.70 -10.37 3.91
CA CYS A 246 -8.15 -11.17 2.79
C CYS A 246 -8.77 -10.23 1.74
N PRO A 247 -8.33 -10.27 0.47
CA PRO A 247 -8.91 -9.44 -0.58
C PRO A 247 -10.36 -9.87 -0.80
N THR A 248 -11.29 -9.13 -0.20
CA THR A 248 -12.71 -9.26 -0.54
C THR A 248 -12.95 -8.49 -1.85
N PRO A 249 -13.76 -9.02 -2.78
CA PRO A 249 -14.09 -8.32 -4.03
C PRO A 249 -14.55 -6.88 -3.78
N ASN A 250 -15.35 -6.68 -2.72
CA ASN A 250 -15.91 -5.39 -2.34
C ASN A 250 -14.86 -4.33 -1.97
N LEU A 251 -13.75 -4.71 -1.32
CA LEU A 251 -12.69 -3.76 -0.98
C LEU A 251 -11.92 -3.33 -2.24
N ARG A 252 -11.61 -4.28 -3.13
CA ARG A 252 -10.94 -3.98 -4.40
C ARG A 252 -11.80 -3.05 -5.26
N ASP A 253 -13.09 -3.36 -5.40
CA ASP A 253 -14.00 -2.56 -6.22
C ASP A 253 -14.20 -1.17 -5.62
N HIS A 254 -14.30 -1.05 -4.29
CA HIS A 254 -14.34 0.24 -3.60
C HIS A 254 -13.08 1.07 -3.85
N LEU A 255 -11.88 0.44 -3.76
CA LEU A 255 -10.61 1.11 -4.03
C LEU A 255 -10.54 1.64 -5.48
N ILE A 256 -10.92 0.81 -6.45
CA ILE A 256 -11.00 1.19 -7.87
C ILE A 256 -11.97 2.37 -8.07
N VAL A 257 -13.18 2.29 -7.50
CA VAL A 257 -14.20 3.35 -7.60
C VAL A 257 -13.76 4.62 -6.89
N SER A 258 -13.00 4.51 -5.79
CA SER A 258 -12.48 5.65 -5.04
C SER A 258 -11.28 6.35 -5.70
N GLY A 259 -10.84 5.89 -6.87
CA GLY A 259 -9.79 6.55 -7.65
C GLY A 259 -8.37 6.15 -7.25
N THR A 260 -8.18 5.13 -6.41
CA THR A 260 -6.83 4.61 -6.06
C THR A 260 -6.22 3.74 -7.15
N ALA A 261 -6.72 3.83 -8.39
CA ALA A 261 -6.19 3.08 -9.53
C ALA A 261 -4.78 3.51 -9.89
N TYR A 262 -4.40 4.76 -9.56
CA TYR A 262 -3.08 5.32 -9.80
C TYR A 262 -2.39 5.67 -8.48
N VAL A 263 -1.22 5.05 -8.23
CA VAL A 263 -0.38 5.32 -7.07
C VAL A 263 1.02 5.68 -7.55
N PRO A 264 1.45 6.96 -7.47
CA PRO A 264 2.79 7.34 -7.85
C PRO A 264 3.83 6.72 -6.92
N GLU A 265 5.08 6.62 -7.36
CA GLU A 265 6.16 5.99 -6.56
C GLU A 265 6.34 6.68 -5.21
N ALA A 266 6.30 8.01 -5.18
CA ALA A 266 6.38 8.77 -3.94
C ALA A 266 5.30 8.37 -2.91
N ALA A 267 4.07 8.11 -3.38
CA ALA A 267 2.98 7.67 -2.51
C ALA A 267 3.19 6.23 -1.99
N ALA A 268 3.68 5.33 -2.84
CA ALA A 268 4.03 3.98 -2.43
C ALA A 268 5.19 3.97 -1.42
N ALA A 269 6.23 4.77 -1.67
CA ALA A 269 7.36 4.94 -0.77
C ALA A 269 6.93 5.48 0.60
N GLN A 270 6.03 6.46 0.61
CA GLN A 270 5.46 7.01 1.82
C GLN A 270 4.59 5.98 2.57
N PHE A 271 3.72 5.25 1.88
CA PHE A 271 2.97 4.17 2.51
C PHE A 271 3.90 3.14 3.17
N ALA A 272 4.99 2.77 2.49
CA ALA A 272 5.96 1.82 3.01
C ALA A 272 6.74 2.37 4.23
N SER A 273 6.94 3.69 4.36
CA SER A 273 7.57 4.28 5.54
C SER A 273 6.61 4.47 6.72
N GLU A 274 5.30 4.57 6.44
CA GLU A 274 4.29 4.86 7.46
C GLU A 274 3.51 3.62 7.91
N ILE A 275 3.54 2.50 7.18
CA ILE A 275 2.93 1.24 7.65
C ILE A 275 3.60 0.80 8.95
N GLN A 276 2.79 0.43 9.94
CA GLN A 276 3.26 0.04 11.26
C GLN A 276 2.54 -1.20 11.77
N MET A 277 3.28 -2.03 12.50
CA MET A 277 2.72 -3.07 13.34
C MET A 277 3.15 -2.79 14.78
N HIS A 278 2.18 -2.51 15.65
CA HIS A 278 2.41 -2.26 17.06
C HIS A 278 3.05 -3.49 17.71
N TRP A 279 4.34 -3.37 18.00
CA TRP A 279 5.16 -4.43 18.56
C TRP A 279 5.89 -3.92 19.79
N SER A 280 5.50 -4.44 20.95
CA SER A 280 6.01 -3.98 22.25
C SER A 280 7.31 -4.67 22.69
N TYR A 281 7.87 -5.55 21.86
CA TYR A 281 9.03 -6.38 22.18
C TYR A 281 10.21 -6.06 21.26
N GLU A 282 11.37 -6.70 21.50
CA GLU A 282 12.47 -6.58 20.55
C GLU A 282 12.19 -7.41 19.30
N ILE A 283 12.89 -7.10 18.21
CA ILE A 283 12.79 -7.88 16.96
C ILE A 283 13.13 -9.36 17.16
N ARG A 284 14.04 -9.68 18.09
CA ARG A 284 14.42 -11.07 18.40
C ARG A 284 13.25 -11.89 18.94
N ASP A 285 12.30 -11.23 19.62
CA ASP A 285 11.15 -11.87 20.23
C ASP A 285 10.05 -12.20 19.21
N ALA A 286 10.20 -11.75 17.96
CA ALA A 286 9.28 -12.05 16.88
C ALA A 286 9.36 -13.52 16.42
N CYS A 287 10.44 -14.23 16.77
CA CYS A 287 10.69 -15.58 16.31
C CYS A 287 11.31 -16.48 17.39
N LYS A 288 11.29 -17.78 17.13
CA LYS A 288 11.99 -18.80 17.91
C LYS A 288 12.78 -19.68 16.96
N TYR A 289 13.99 -20.06 17.35
CA TYR A 289 14.79 -21.01 16.59
C TYR A 289 14.55 -22.43 17.09
N HIS A 290 14.05 -23.30 16.22
CA HIS A 290 13.81 -24.70 16.50
C HIS A 290 15.08 -25.51 16.23
N THR A 291 15.88 -25.72 17.28
CA THR A 291 17.22 -26.34 17.18
C THR A 291 17.25 -27.70 16.45
N VAL A 292 16.26 -28.57 16.66
CA VAL A 292 16.22 -29.90 16.02
C VAL A 292 15.93 -29.83 14.52
N LYS A 293 15.14 -28.84 14.10
CA LYS A 293 14.75 -28.65 12.69
C LYS A 293 15.66 -27.65 11.97
N GLU A 294 16.53 -26.99 12.73
CA GLU A 294 17.42 -25.93 12.29
C GLU A 294 16.70 -24.74 11.61
N LYS A 295 15.45 -24.50 12.01
CA LYS A 295 14.57 -23.49 11.39
C LYS A 295 14.02 -22.48 12.39
N TYR A 296 13.88 -21.25 11.96
CA TYR A 296 13.10 -20.21 12.60
C TYR A 296 11.61 -20.43 12.38
N GLN A 297 10.82 -20.08 13.39
CA GLN A 297 9.37 -20.02 13.33
C GLN A 297 8.91 -18.75 14.05
N PHE A 298 7.79 -18.16 13.61
CA PHE A 298 7.23 -17.00 14.29
C PHE A 298 6.82 -17.33 15.74
N SER A 299 7.07 -16.41 16.65
CA SER A 299 6.71 -16.56 18.06
C SER A 299 5.18 -16.51 18.24
N LYS A 300 4.70 -16.95 19.40
CA LYS A 300 3.25 -16.90 19.67
C LYS A 300 2.78 -15.45 19.76
N GLU A 301 3.63 -14.62 20.35
CA GLU A 301 3.46 -13.19 20.55
C GLU A 301 3.35 -12.48 19.19
N PHE A 302 4.24 -12.81 18.25
CA PHE A 302 4.17 -12.28 16.89
C PHE A 302 2.90 -12.71 16.18
N ASN A 303 2.54 -14.00 16.27
CA ASN A 303 1.29 -14.50 15.68
C ASN A 303 0.06 -13.77 16.26
N SER A 304 0.02 -13.54 17.58
CA SER A 304 -1.08 -12.81 18.21
C SER A 304 -1.20 -11.38 17.68
N ALA A 305 -0.09 -10.66 17.52
CA ALA A 305 -0.10 -9.33 16.91
C ALA A 305 -0.52 -9.41 15.43
N TYR A 306 0.14 -10.25 14.64
CA TYR A 306 -0.11 -10.41 13.21
C TYR A 306 -1.59 -10.64 12.85
N TYR A 307 -2.31 -11.42 13.65
CA TYR A 307 -3.74 -11.71 13.45
C TYR A 307 -4.70 -10.74 14.14
N ASP A 308 -4.22 -9.71 14.84
CA ASP A 308 -5.04 -8.70 15.50
C ASP A 308 -4.96 -7.37 14.73
N ILE A 309 -6.09 -6.97 14.12
CA ILE A 309 -6.21 -5.71 13.36
C ILE A 309 -5.81 -4.48 14.17
N ASN A 310 -5.99 -4.50 15.51
CA ASN A 310 -5.68 -3.35 16.36
C ASN A 310 -4.17 -3.12 16.50
N THR A 311 -3.35 -4.10 16.11
CA THR A 311 -1.90 -3.91 16.06
C THR A 311 -1.43 -3.35 14.74
N TRP A 312 -2.25 -3.38 13.69
CA TRP A 312 -1.90 -2.80 12.41
C TRP A 312 -2.34 -1.35 12.33
N GLY A 313 -1.49 -0.52 11.76
CA GLY A 313 -1.79 0.89 11.57
C GLY A 313 -0.96 1.53 10.48
N VAL A 314 -1.35 2.75 10.15
CA VAL A 314 -0.53 3.68 9.38
C VAL A 314 -0.24 4.83 10.33
N ARG A 315 1.04 5.17 10.51
CA ARG A 315 1.41 6.32 11.34
C ARG A 315 0.70 7.54 10.78
N ALA A 316 0.00 8.25 11.67
CA ALA A 316 -0.85 9.37 11.31
C ALA A 316 0.01 10.56 10.88
N ASP A 317 0.43 10.54 9.62
CA ASP A 317 0.98 11.70 8.95
C ASP A 317 -0.10 12.35 8.09
N ALA A 318 -0.24 13.67 8.20
CA ALA A 318 -1.22 14.47 7.47
C ALA A 318 -1.10 14.32 5.94
N THR A 319 0.09 13.95 5.49
CA THR A 319 0.48 13.66 4.10
C THR A 319 -0.20 12.41 3.53
N LEU A 320 -0.35 11.32 4.30
CA LEU A 320 -1.04 10.10 3.83
C LEU A 320 -2.55 10.31 3.71
N SER A 321 -3.11 11.14 4.59
CA SER A 321 -4.49 11.63 4.44
C SER A 321 -4.66 12.46 3.17
N SER A 322 -3.64 13.25 2.80
CA SER A 322 -3.64 14.01 1.54
C SER A 322 -3.49 13.11 0.31
N LEU A 323 -2.65 12.08 0.35
CA LEU A 323 -2.47 11.10 -0.74
C LEU A 323 -3.71 10.22 -0.97
N LEU A 324 -4.37 9.78 0.10
CA LEU A 324 -5.64 9.07 0.02
C LEU A 324 -6.79 10.01 -0.41
N ALA A 325 -6.67 11.32 -0.16
CA ALA A 325 -7.56 12.35 -0.68
C ALA A 325 -7.23 12.77 -2.12
N CYS A 326 -6.03 12.49 -2.63
CA CYS A 326 -5.59 12.68 -4.01
C CYS A 326 -6.19 11.62 -4.96
N GLY A 327 -7.50 11.43 -4.91
CA GLY A 327 -8.25 11.17 -6.13
C GLY A 327 -8.15 12.38 -7.07
N PRO A 328 -8.53 12.21 -8.35
CA PRO A 328 -7.75 12.63 -9.51
C PRO A 328 -7.08 14.01 -9.36
N VAL A 329 -5.75 14.02 -9.18
CA VAL A 329 -4.97 15.25 -9.36
C VAL A 329 -4.89 15.50 -10.85
N SER A 330 -5.62 16.51 -11.32
CA SER A 330 -5.38 17.13 -12.63
C SER A 330 -3.91 17.56 -12.69
N ILE A 331 -3.23 17.15 -13.76
CA ILE A 331 -1.79 17.33 -14.09
C ILE A 331 -1.26 18.79 -14.03
N VAL A 332 -2.03 19.76 -13.53
CA VAL A 332 -1.68 21.19 -13.56
C VAL A 332 -1.05 21.69 -12.25
N ASP A 333 -1.24 21.02 -11.11
CA ASP A 333 -0.83 21.59 -9.81
C ASP A 333 0.60 21.21 -9.35
N ALA A 334 1.29 20.28 -10.02
CA ALA A 334 2.66 19.91 -9.67
C ALA A 334 3.69 21.03 -9.94
N ASN A 335 3.35 22.01 -10.78
CA ASN A 335 4.25 23.13 -11.11
C ASN A 335 4.11 24.35 -10.17
N ALA A 336 3.07 24.41 -9.34
CA ALA A 336 2.88 25.53 -8.41
C ALA A 336 3.65 25.33 -7.09
N ALA A 337 3.84 24.09 -6.65
CA ALA A 337 4.54 23.77 -5.40
C ALA A 337 6.08 23.92 -5.49
N SER A 338 6.65 23.98 -6.70
CA SER A 338 8.10 24.18 -6.91
C SER A 338 8.50 25.65 -7.02
N SER A 339 7.55 26.60 -7.11
CA SER A 339 7.84 28.02 -7.30
C SER A 339 7.75 28.86 -6.02
N SER A 340 7.27 28.31 -4.90
CA SER A 340 7.04 29.07 -3.65
C SER A 340 8.17 28.98 -2.62
N LEU A 341 9.30 28.34 -2.95
CA LEU A 341 10.44 28.17 -2.04
C LEU A 341 11.68 29.02 -2.41
N LEU A 342 11.58 29.96 -3.34
CA LEU A 342 12.70 30.81 -3.77
C LEU A 342 12.40 32.32 -3.86
N ASP A 343 11.50 32.87 -3.02
CA ASP A 343 11.42 34.33 -2.84
C ASP A 343 11.34 34.68 -1.35
N GLY A 344 12.52 34.88 -0.75
CA GLY A 344 12.66 35.16 0.66
C GLY A 344 14.06 35.61 1.05
N VAL A 345 14.66 36.53 0.29
CA VAL A 345 15.84 37.28 0.76
C VAL A 345 15.61 38.77 0.52
N GLY A 346 15.52 39.50 1.63
CA GLY A 346 15.06 40.87 1.71
C GLY A 346 16.00 41.91 1.11
N SER A 347 15.38 43.01 0.66
CA SER A 347 16.04 44.30 0.46
C SER A 347 16.04 45.07 1.79
N PRO A 348 17.16 45.68 2.22
CA PRO A 348 17.16 46.59 3.35
C PRO A 348 16.85 48.03 2.91
N LEU A 349 15.94 48.67 3.64
CA LEU A 349 15.68 50.11 3.60
C LEU A 349 16.67 50.84 4.54
N ILE A 350 17.50 51.72 3.97
CA ILE A 350 18.08 52.93 4.58
C ILE A 350 18.21 53.89 3.37
N GLY A 351 17.60 55.06 3.23
CA GLY A 351 17.29 56.10 4.21
C GLY A 351 18.23 57.29 3.95
N GLY A 352 17.73 58.36 3.30
CA GLY A 352 18.30 59.71 3.46
C GLY A 352 18.83 60.45 2.21
N ASP A 353 18.19 61.59 1.95
CA ASP A 353 18.77 62.89 1.59
C ASP A 353 18.89 63.38 0.12
N LEU A 354 18.05 64.40 -0.14
CA LEU A 354 18.39 65.76 -0.62
C LEU A 354 19.26 65.89 -1.88
N TYR A 355 18.64 66.14 -3.04
CA TYR A 355 18.50 67.46 -3.70
C TYR A 355 17.85 67.32 -5.08
#